data_AF-A0A1S3RCW6-F1
#
_entry.id   AF-A0A1S3RCW6-F1
#
_cell.length_a   1.000
_cell.length_b   1.000
_cell.length_c   1.000
_cell.angle_alpha   90.00
_cell.angle_beta   90.00
_cell.angle_gamma   90.00
#
_symmetry.space_group_name_H-M   'P 1'
#
loop_
_entity.id
_entity.type
_entity.pdbx_description
1 polymer ?
#
loop_
_entity_poly.entity_id
_entity_poly.type
_entity_poly.pdbx_seq_one_letter_code
_entity_poly.pdbx_strand_id
1 'polypeptide(L)'
;MGLPALGLLGFLGPVGWGAAVLVGVVIFIKVVKKNREEKLCISPGTHKCFGDERTWFKEEKSNEDSGKTGNARKEREEPCCHDEHDDGIIKGYSLGHVHKYKDDKKFRPSQRDKENKGITEADHIPPKDSLKKALNDVRLDRLLQVNPRLHEMIMSLDYDPTGRKLLTMRVLYQDHRDALTTGSSKESKICRWLLTQTILSGKDDCAIKMLKQAFIMGHPIASQMLRYDAGFVDAAQRTEGKVDMSDEGTRSYYGHGYTDLGDEYLYKGIINDGQAKDLKIWVKREMHLDRDTPEYKEILEDINDFYDCFHML
;
A
#
# COMPACT_ATOMS: atom_id res chain seq x y z
N MET A 1 29.65 35.64 -72.75
CA MET A 1 28.68 34.56 -73.03
C MET A 1 28.98 33.45 -72.02
N GLY A 2 28.16 32.98 -71.10
CA GLY A 2 26.81 33.27 -70.62
C GLY A 2 26.61 32.30 -69.43
N LEU A 3 25.98 32.76 -68.35
CA LEU A 3 25.59 31.93 -67.20
C LEU A 3 24.64 30.79 -67.63
N PRO A 4 24.61 29.69 -66.87
CA PRO A 4 23.34 29.25 -66.29
C PRO A 4 23.51 28.91 -64.79
N ALA A 5 22.70 29.45 -63.88
CA ALA A 5 21.27 29.21 -63.60
C ALA A 5 21.07 28.16 -62.48
N LEU A 6 20.47 28.65 -61.40
CA LEU A 6 19.96 27.93 -60.24
C LEU A 6 18.93 26.86 -60.65
N GLY A 7 19.05 25.67 -60.07
CA GLY A 7 18.05 24.61 -60.10
C GLY A 7 17.63 24.22 -58.68
N LEU A 8 16.36 24.46 -58.38
CA LEU A 8 15.66 24.19 -57.13
C LEU A 8 15.44 22.68 -56.87
N LEU A 9 15.42 22.33 -55.58
CA LEU A 9 14.59 21.33 -54.87
C LEU A 9 14.22 20.00 -55.57
N GLY A 10 14.73 18.90 -55.01
CA GLY A 10 14.18 17.55 -55.16
C GLY A 10 14.30 16.72 -53.88
N PHE A 11 13.16 16.55 -53.18
CA PHE A 11 12.77 15.39 -52.36
C PHE A 11 13.77 14.78 -51.36
N LEU A 12 13.72 15.26 -50.12
CA LEU A 12 14.06 14.49 -48.92
C LEU A 12 12.79 13.78 -48.42
N GLY A 13 12.73 12.46 -48.56
CA GLY A 13 11.71 11.62 -47.92
C GLY A 13 11.99 11.43 -46.41
N PRO A 14 10.99 11.08 -45.59
CA PRO A 14 11.13 11.02 -44.14
C PRO A 14 11.72 9.67 -43.72
N VAL A 15 13.04 9.61 -43.56
CA VAL A 15 13.70 8.51 -42.84
C VAL A 15 14.58 9.12 -41.76
N GLY A 16 14.30 8.79 -40.49
CA GLY A 16 15.27 8.99 -39.42
C GLY A 16 14.82 9.80 -38.21
N TRP A 17 13.68 9.45 -37.59
CA TRP A 17 13.38 9.90 -36.21
C TRP A 17 13.27 8.72 -35.21
N GLY A 18 13.41 7.47 -35.65
CA GLY A 18 13.36 6.30 -34.77
C GLY A 18 14.68 5.97 -34.07
N ALA A 19 15.83 6.29 -34.66
CA ALA A 19 17.13 5.89 -34.12
C ALA A 19 17.62 6.77 -32.96
N ALA A 20 17.32 8.07 -32.98
CA ALA A 20 17.82 9.00 -31.97
C ALA A 20 17.19 8.78 -30.58
N VAL A 21 15.91 8.38 -30.53
CA VAL A 21 15.21 8.08 -29.27
C VAL A 21 15.74 6.80 -28.63
N LEU A 22 15.98 5.75 -29.42
CA LEU A 22 16.56 4.49 -28.94
C LEU A 22 18.00 4.66 -28.42
N VAL A 23 18.82 5.45 -29.12
CA VAL A 23 20.20 5.74 -28.69
C VAL A 23 20.21 6.56 -27.40
N GLY A 24 19.31 7.53 -27.24
CA GLY A 24 19.16 8.31 -26.02
C GLY A 24 18.78 7.46 -24.79
N VAL A 25 17.83 6.53 -24.97
CA VAL A 25 17.41 5.60 -23.90
C VAL A 25 18.54 4.64 -23.52
N VAL A 26 19.28 4.09 -24.49
CA VAL A 26 20.40 3.17 -24.23
C VAL A 26 21.56 3.87 -23.52
N ILE A 27 21.85 5.12 -23.87
CA ILE A 27 22.91 5.90 -23.21
C ILE A 27 22.49 6.24 -21.76
N PHE A 28 21.24 6.62 -21.53
CA PHE A 28 20.73 6.89 -20.18
C PHE A 28 20.79 5.63 -19.29
N ILE A 29 20.41 4.46 -19.81
CA ILE A 29 20.50 3.17 -19.11
C ILE A 29 21.95 2.85 -18.73
N LYS A 30 22.92 3.07 -19.63
CA LYS A 30 24.35 2.81 -19.33
C LYS A 30 24.90 3.75 -18.26
N VAL A 31 24.54 5.03 -18.28
CA VAL A 31 25.01 6.02 -17.31
C VAL A 31 24.43 5.76 -15.92
N VAL A 32 23.14 5.40 -15.83
CA VAL A 32 22.49 5.05 -14.55
C VAL A 32 23.06 3.76 -13.96
N LYS A 33 23.29 2.73 -14.79
CA LYS A 33 23.87 1.46 -14.34
C LYS A 33 25.30 1.63 -13.80
N LYS A 34 26.14 2.42 -14.49
CA LYS A 34 27.52 2.69 -14.06
C LYS A 34 27.58 3.42 -12.72
N ASN A 35 26.69 4.39 -12.50
CA ASN A 35 26.62 5.13 -11.22
C ASN A 35 26.11 4.27 -10.04
N ARG A 36 25.44 3.15 -10.30
CA ARG A 36 24.91 2.24 -9.26
C ARG A 36 25.96 1.23 -8.81
N GLU A 37 26.82 0.77 -9.71
CA GLU A 37 27.92 -0.15 -9.40
C GLU A 37 29.02 0.53 -8.56
N GLU A 38 29.26 1.83 -8.75
CA GLU A 38 30.25 2.59 -7.97
C GLU A 38 29.84 2.82 -6.49
N LYS A 39 28.55 2.65 -6.13
CA LYS A 39 28.06 2.88 -4.75
C LYS A 39 28.02 1.64 -3.85
N LEU A 40 28.28 0.44 -4.37
CA LEU A 40 28.05 -0.83 -3.65
C LEU A 40 29.29 -1.49 -3.02
N CYS A 41 30.43 -0.82 -3.01
CA CYS A 41 31.63 -1.35 -2.35
C CYS A 41 31.73 -0.94 -0.87
N ILE A 42 30.85 -1.47 0.00
CA ILE A 42 31.08 -1.51 1.46
C ILE A 42 30.61 -2.86 2.04
N SER A 43 31.54 -3.50 2.75
CA SER A 43 31.57 -4.87 3.31
C SER A 43 30.43 -5.22 4.31
N PRO A 44 30.04 -6.51 4.47
CA PRO A 44 28.91 -6.93 5.31
C PRO A 44 29.30 -7.11 6.79
N GLY A 45 28.50 -6.54 7.70
CA GLY A 45 28.70 -6.64 9.15
C GLY A 45 27.45 -7.15 9.88
N THR A 46 27.54 -8.40 10.36
CA THR A 46 26.97 -8.98 11.60
C THR A 46 25.72 -8.34 12.22
N HIS A 47 24.57 -9.02 12.12
CA HIS A 47 23.41 -8.81 12.97
C HIS A 47 23.65 -9.42 14.36
N LYS A 48 23.65 -8.58 15.41
CA LYS A 48 23.58 -9.02 16.81
C LYS A 48 22.12 -9.15 17.24
N CYS A 49 21.82 -10.31 17.82
CA CYS A 49 20.57 -10.64 18.51
C CYS A 49 20.35 -9.73 19.72
N PHE A 50 19.10 -9.35 19.99
CA PHE A 50 18.71 -8.75 21.26
C PHE A 50 17.65 -9.64 21.91
N GLY A 51 17.96 -10.02 23.15
CA GLY A 51 17.25 -10.95 23.97
C GLY A 51 15.97 -10.38 24.59
N ASP A 52 15.19 -11.35 25.02
CA ASP A 52 13.86 -11.29 25.61
C ASP A 52 13.95 -11.04 27.12
N GLU A 53 12.91 -10.43 27.69
CA GLU A 53 12.54 -10.48 29.11
C GLU A 53 11.32 -9.55 29.33
N ARG A 54 10.11 -10.10 29.52
CA ARG A 54 9.52 -10.35 30.85
C ARG A 54 8.02 -10.67 30.75
N THR A 55 7.69 -11.87 31.21
CA THR A 55 6.38 -12.39 31.57
C THR A 55 5.67 -11.58 32.65
N TRP A 56 4.36 -11.36 32.51
CA TRP A 56 3.43 -11.22 33.64
C TRP A 56 2.09 -11.90 33.33
N PHE A 57 1.82 -12.99 34.03
CA PHE A 57 0.52 -13.64 34.14
C PHE A 57 -0.46 -12.76 34.91
N LYS A 58 -1.72 -12.71 34.46
CA LYS A 58 -2.89 -12.69 35.34
C LYS A 58 -4.10 -13.31 34.65
N GLU A 59 -4.55 -14.38 35.29
CA GLU A 59 -5.74 -15.18 35.01
C GLU A 59 -6.90 -14.60 35.84
N GLU A 60 -8.08 -14.41 35.25
CA GLU A 60 -9.36 -14.53 35.97
C GLU A 60 -10.59 -14.59 35.04
N LYS A 61 -11.12 -15.82 34.94
CA LYS A 61 -12.50 -16.29 35.08
C LYS A 61 -13.65 -15.52 34.38
N SER A 62 -14.17 -16.20 33.35
CA SER A 62 -15.51 -16.06 32.80
C SER A 62 -16.56 -16.80 33.64
N ASN A 63 -17.79 -16.26 33.65
CA ASN A 63 -19.01 -16.99 34.02
C ASN A 63 -19.88 -17.15 32.76
N GLU A 64 -20.36 -18.37 32.55
CA GLU A 64 -21.41 -18.76 31.61
C GLU A 64 -22.75 -18.08 31.98
N ASP A 65 -23.60 -17.75 31.01
CA ASP A 65 -24.80 -18.57 30.75
C ASP A 65 -25.51 -18.21 29.43
N SER A 66 -26.26 -19.22 29.01
CA SER A 66 -27.03 -19.58 27.83
C SER A 66 -28.13 -18.65 27.28
N GLY A 67 -28.52 -18.93 26.03
CA GLY A 67 -29.82 -18.51 25.47
C GLY A 67 -29.98 -18.72 23.96
N LYS A 68 -30.43 -19.92 23.55
CA LYS A 68 -30.90 -20.23 22.18
C LYS A 68 -32.35 -19.77 21.96
N THR A 69 -32.64 -19.21 20.78
CA THR A 69 -33.83 -19.40 19.88
C THR A 69 -33.77 -18.28 18.82
N GLY A 70 -34.03 -18.40 17.52
CA GLY A 70 -34.70 -19.38 16.68
C GLY A 70 -35.56 -18.62 15.63
N ASN A 71 -35.06 -18.55 14.37
CA ASN A 71 -35.72 -18.28 13.08
C ASN A 71 -36.63 -17.06 12.84
N ALA A 72 -36.31 -16.24 11.82
CA ALA A 72 -37.09 -16.15 10.57
C ALA A 72 -36.44 -15.19 9.56
N ARG A 73 -36.22 -15.73 8.35
CA ARG A 73 -35.67 -15.10 7.15
C ARG A 73 -36.65 -14.06 6.59
N LYS A 74 -36.20 -12.81 6.46
CA LYS A 74 -36.84 -11.78 5.64
C LYS A 74 -35.73 -11.03 4.93
N GLU A 75 -35.58 -11.25 3.63
CA GLU A 75 -34.75 -10.42 2.76
C GLU A 75 -35.30 -8.98 2.85
N ARG A 76 -34.61 -8.15 3.64
CA ARG A 76 -34.64 -6.71 3.54
C ARG A 76 -33.26 -6.35 2.99
N GLU A 77 -33.23 -5.59 1.90
CA GLU A 77 -32.07 -4.77 1.59
C GLU A 77 -31.86 -3.87 2.81
N GLU A 78 -30.84 -4.19 3.61
CA GLU A 78 -30.44 -3.36 4.75
C GLU A 78 -29.85 -2.06 4.18
N PRO A 79 -30.38 -0.89 4.54
CA PRO A 79 -29.57 0.31 4.51
C PRO A 79 -28.45 0.07 5.51
N CYS A 80 -27.17 0.19 5.12
CA CYS A 80 -26.08 0.25 6.10
C CYS A 80 -26.45 1.33 7.13
N CYS A 81 -26.81 0.90 8.33
CA CYS A 81 -27.18 1.79 9.43
C CYS A 81 -25.89 2.41 9.95
N HIS A 82 -25.34 3.40 9.24
CA HIS A 82 -24.25 4.19 9.82
C HIS A 82 -24.83 5.02 10.96
N ASP A 83 -24.19 4.93 12.12
CA ASP A 83 -24.49 5.81 13.25
C ASP A 83 -24.17 7.24 12.82
N GLU A 84 -25.10 8.19 13.04
CA GLU A 84 -24.89 9.61 12.73
C GLU A 84 -23.60 10.14 13.40
N HIS A 85 -23.19 9.52 14.52
CA HIS A 85 -21.93 9.76 15.18
C HIS A 85 -20.71 9.45 14.29
N ASP A 86 -20.64 8.25 13.71
CA ASP A 86 -19.51 7.81 12.87
C ASP A 86 -19.45 8.64 11.60
N ASP A 87 -20.59 8.92 10.97
CA ASP A 87 -20.68 9.81 9.80
C ASP A 87 -20.14 11.22 10.13
N GLY A 88 -20.47 11.72 11.32
CA GLY A 88 -19.95 12.97 11.85
C GLY A 88 -18.43 12.96 11.98
N ILE A 89 -17.85 11.87 12.48
CA ILE A 89 -16.39 11.70 12.62
C ILE A 89 -15.72 11.61 11.25
N ILE A 90 -16.22 10.74 10.36
CA ILE A 90 -15.68 10.53 9.01
C ILE A 90 -15.63 11.85 8.26
N LYS A 91 -16.74 12.59 8.26
CA LYS A 91 -16.83 13.90 7.61
C LYS A 91 -15.95 14.94 8.31
N GLY A 92 -16.00 15.01 9.63
CA GLY A 92 -15.26 15.99 10.45
C GLY A 92 -13.75 15.89 10.28
N TYR A 93 -13.22 14.67 10.11
CA TYR A 93 -11.79 14.44 9.92
C TYR A 93 -11.39 14.13 8.48
N SER A 94 -12.35 14.06 7.54
CA SER A 94 -12.15 13.68 6.14
C SER A 94 -11.49 12.30 5.99
N LEU A 95 -11.94 11.33 6.79
CA LEU A 95 -11.43 9.95 6.75
C LEU A 95 -11.76 9.29 5.41
N GLY A 96 -10.89 8.39 4.95
CA GLY A 96 -11.03 7.71 3.66
C GLY A 96 -10.63 8.57 2.46
N HIS A 97 -10.41 9.88 2.64
CA HIS A 97 -10.07 10.75 1.51
C HIS A 97 -8.68 10.44 0.95
N VAL A 98 -8.57 10.34 -0.37
CA VAL A 98 -7.36 9.94 -1.09
C VAL A 98 -6.73 11.13 -1.82
N HIS A 99 -5.46 11.41 -1.53
CA HIS A 99 -4.71 12.52 -2.13
C HIS A 99 -3.24 12.19 -2.31
N LYS A 100 -2.49 13.12 -2.92
CA LYS A 100 -1.03 13.10 -2.82
C LYS A 100 -0.61 13.51 -1.40
N TYR A 101 0.41 12.86 -0.85
CA TYR A 101 0.88 13.13 0.51
C TYR A 101 1.21 14.61 0.80
N LYS A 102 1.71 15.34 -0.19
CA LYS A 102 1.98 16.79 -0.06
C LYS A 102 0.73 17.62 0.21
N ASP A 103 -0.42 17.18 -0.29
CA ASP A 103 -1.67 17.91 -0.19
C ASP A 103 -2.34 17.58 1.15
N ASP A 104 -2.23 16.34 1.63
CA ASP A 104 -2.61 15.99 3.02
C ASP A 104 -1.86 16.80 4.08
N LYS A 105 -0.59 17.12 3.85
CA LYS A 105 0.17 18.00 4.76
C LYS A 105 -0.38 19.41 4.87
N LYS A 106 -1.06 19.92 3.83
CA LYS A 106 -1.66 21.26 3.84
C LYS A 106 -2.98 21.29 4.61
N PHE A 107 -3.69 20.16 4.63
CA PHE A 107 -4.94 19.97 5.34
C PHE A 107 -4.77 19.46 6.77
N ARG A 108 -3.53 19.27 7.25
CA ARG A 108 -3.31 19.08 8.68
C ARG A 108 -3.76 20.35 9.39
N PRO A 109 -4.65 20.26 10.41
CA PRO A 109 -5.00 21.40 11.23
C PRO A 109 -3.70 22.11 11.61
N SER A 110 -3.64 23.41 11.32
CA SER A 110 -2.43 24.20 11.55
C SER A 110 -1.96 23.97 13.00
N GLN A 111 -0.67 24.14 13.29
CA GLN A 111 -0.11 24.02 14.64
C GLN A 111 -0.84 24.82 15.74
N ARG A 112 -1.82 25.66 15.37
CA ARG A 112 -2.71 26.41 16.27
C ARG A 112 -3.81 25.54 16.90
N ASP A 113 -4.23 24.44 16.28
CA ASP A 113 -5.20 23.50 16.86
C ASP A 113 -4.47 22.31 17.49
N LYS A 114 -3.82 22.55 18.64
CA LYS A 114 -3.08 21.51 19.39
C LYS A 114 -3.96 20.30 19.74
N GLU A 115 -5.27 20.51 19.90
CA GLU A 115 -6.25 19.49 20.24
C GLU A 115 -6.39 18.43 19.14
N ASN A 116 -6.28 18.82 17.87
CA ASN A 116 -6.43 17.91 16.73
C ASN A 116 -5.10 17.24 16.31
N LYS A 117 -4.00 17.51 17.02
CA LYS A 117 -2.70 16.92 16.71
C LYS A 117 -2.71 15.42 17.02
N GLY A 118 -2.39 14.63 16.00
CA GLY A 118 -2.29 13.18 16.09
C GLY A 118 -3.63 12.47 16.15
N ILE A 119 -4.71 13.09 15.63
CA ILE A 119 -5.99 12.41 15.42
C ILE A 119 -5.97 11.61 14.11
N THR A 120 -5.43 12.19 13.04
CA THR A 120 -5.34 11.54 11.73
C THR A 120 -3.91 11.43 11.25
N GLU A 121 -3.70 10.42 10.41
CA GLU A 121 -2.47 10.24 9.64
C GLU A 121 -2.77 10.08 8.16
N ALA A 122 -1.74 10.26 7.34
CA ALA A 122 -1.80 10.03 5.91
C ALA A 122 -1.04 8.73 5.62
N ASP A 123 -1.78 7.66 5.37
CA ASP A 123 -1.22 6.34 5.14
C ASP A 123 -0.87 6.15 3.67
N HIS A 124 0.37 5.76 3.37
CA HIS A 124 0.81 5.55 1.99
C HIS A 124 0.35 4.18 1.53
N ILE A 125 -0.39 4.12 0.42
CA ILE A 125 -0.90 2.87 -0.12
C ILE A 125 -0.43 2.73 -1.58
N PRO A 126 0.50 1.80 -1.89
CA PRO A 126 1.20 0.91 -0.96
C PRO A 126 2.22 1.67 -0.08
N PRO A 127 2.76 1.02 0.97
CA PRO A 127 3.67 1.65 1.91
C PRO A 127 4.94 2.17 1.22
N LYS A 128 5.30 3.40 1.54
CA LYS A 128 6.51 4.05 1.00
C LYS A 128 7.78 3.21 1.24
N ASP A 129 7.88 2.53 2.38
CA ASP A 129 9.03 1.66 2.69
C ASP A 129 9.15 0.51 1.67
N SER A 130 8.03 -0.13 1.31
CA SER A 130 8.01 -1.19 0.30
C SER A 130 8.46 -0.69 -1.08
N LEU A 131 7.99 0.50 -1.47
CA LEU A 131 8.41 1.15 -2.72
C LEU A 131 9.90 1.53 -2.72
N LYS A 132 10.42 2.03 -1.59
CA LYS A 132 11.86 2.33 -1.43
C LYS A 132 12.72 1.08 -1.50
N LYS A 133 12.27 -0.04 -0.95
CA LYS A 133 12.98 -1.32 -1.09
C LYS A 133 12.99 -1.78 -2.54
N ALA A 134 11.85 -1.67 -3.24
CA ALA A 134 11.77 -1.99 -4.66
C ALA A 134 12.70 -1.12 -5.52
N LEU A 135 12.78 0.19 -5.22
CA LEU A 135 13.70 1.13 -5.89
C LEU A 135 15.16 0.64 -5.85
N ASN A 136 15.58 0.06 -4.73
CA ASN A 136 16.95 -0.38 -4.51
C ASN A 136 17.23 -1.82 -4.98
N ASP A 137 16.24 -2.54 -5.52
CA ASP A 137 16.41 -3.91 -6.02
C ASP A 137 16.84 -3.90 -7.51
N VAL A 138 17.64 -4.90 -7.92
CA VAL A 138 18.12 -5.08 -9.31
C VAL A 138 17.00 -5.54 -10.25
N ARG A 139 15.94 -6.14 -9.71
CA ARG A 139 14.79 -6.66 -10.49
C ARG A 139 13.83 -5.56 -10.94
N LEU A 140 13.95 -4.34 -10.42
CA LEU A 140 13.04 -3.24 -10.74
C LEU A 140 12.90 -3.01 -12.25
N ASP A 141 13.99 -3.12 -13.01
CA ASP A 141 13.99 -2.91 -14.46
C ASP A 141 13.06 -3.86 -15.22
N ARG A 142 12.72 -5.02 -14.64
CA ARG A 142 11.73 -5.95 -15.22
C ARG A 142 10.34 -5.32 -15.28
N LEU A 143 10.03 -4.47 -14.30
CA LEU A 143 8.74 -3.79 -14.20
C LEU A 143 8.54 -2.75 -15.31
N LEU A 144 9.62 -2.23 -15.90
CA LEU A 144 9.52 -1.26 -16.99
C LEU A 144 8.76 -1.82 -18.21
N GLN A 145 8.91 -3.12 -18.48
CA GLN A 145 8.26 -3.78 -19.62
C GLN A 145 6.81 -4.16 -19.32
N VAL A 146 6.50 -4.41 -18.06
CA VAL A 146 5.23 -4.99 -17.61
C VAL A 146 4.26 -3.90 -17.16
N ASN A 147 4.74 -2.96 -16.35
CA ASN A 147 3.97 -1.83 -15.83
C ASN A 147 4.86 -0.58 -15.75
N PRO A 148 5.09 0.11 -16.88
CA PRO A 148 5.97 1.28 -16.95
C PRO A 148 5.50 2.42 -16.03
N ARG A 149 4.20 2.53 -15.74
CA ARG A 149 3.64 3.55 -14.85
C ARG A 149 3.95 3.28 -13.38
N LEU A 150 3.84 2.02 -12.94
CA LEU A 150 4.26 1.63 -11.59
C LEU A 150 5.77 1.80 -11.43
N HIS A 151 6.55 1.43 -12.45
CA HIS A 151 7.99 1.67 -12.48
C HIS A 151 8.32 3.17 -12.34
N GLU A 152 7.68 4.04 -13.14
CA GLU A 152 7.84 5.50 -13.06
C GLU A 152 7.49 6.04 -11.66
N MET A 153 6.42 5.54 -11.04
CA MET A 153 6.04 5.92 -9.69
C MET A 153 7.13 5.56 -8.66
N ILE A 154 7.70 4.35 -8.74
CA ILE A 154 8.79 3.91 -7.85
C ILE A 154 10.05 4.75 -8.07
N MET A 155 10.47 4.94 -9.33
CA MET A 155 11.63 5.75 -9.69
C MET A 155 11.50 7.21 -9.23
N SER A 156 10.28 7.71 -9.08
CA SER A 156 10.06 9.07 -8.58
C SER A 156 10.63 9.33 -7.18
N LEU A 157 10.83 8.27 -6.40
CA LEU A 157 11.41 8.35 -5.05
C LEU A 157 12.89 8.75 -5.03
N ASP A 158 13.62 8.65 -6.15
CA ASP A 158 15.00 9.15 -6.26
C ASP A 158 15.08 10.67 -6.04
N TYR A 159 14.08 11.41 -6.54
CA TYR A 159 14.00 12.87 -6.43
C TYR A 159 12.87 13.35 -5.51
N ASP A 160 12.01 12.44 -5.02
CA ASP A 160 11.05 12.68 -3.95
C ASP A 160 11.18 11.60 -2.85
N PRO A 161 12.29 11.58 -2.10
CA PRO A 161 12.55 10.56 -1.08
C PRO A 161 11.53 10.57 0.06
N THR A 162 10.74 11.64 0.18
CA THR A 162 9.68 11.77 1.17
C THR A 162 8.36 11.13 0.73
N GLY A 163 8.18 10.85 -0.57
CA GLY A 163 6.94 10.34 -1.15
C GLY A 163 5.84 11.38 -1.24
N ARG A 164 6.17 12.67 -1.34
CA ARG A 164 5.20 13.79 -1.44
C ARG A 164 4.21 13.65 -2.58
N LYS A 165 4.59 12.98 -3.68
CA LYS A 165 3.74 12.73 -4.85
C LYS A 165 3.02 11.38 -4.81
N LEU A 166 3.34 10.50 -3.86
CA LEU A 166 2.66 9.23 -3.68
C LEU A 166 1.25 9.44 -3.13
N LEU A 167 0.37 8.49 -3.43
CA LEU A 167 -0.98 8.49 -2.90
C LEU A 167 -0.97 8.13 -1.42
N THR A 168 -1.79 8.85 -0.69
CA THR A 168 -2.12 8.60 0.69
C THR A 168 -3.61 8.59 0.90
N MET A 169 -4.05 7.81 1.86
CA MET A 169 -5.41 7.84 2.37
C MET A 169 -5.38 8.42 3.78
N ARG A 170 -6.32 9.31 4.09
CA ARG A 170 -6.46 9.83 5.44
C ARG A 170 -7.17 8.81 6.33
N VAL A 171 -6.53 8.48 7.44
CA VAL A 171 -7.03 7.47 8.38
C VAL A 171 -6.89 7.99 9.82
N LEU A 172 -7.57 7.37 10.76
CA LEU A 172 -7.35 7.64 12.17
C LEU A 172 -5.94 7.21 12.58
N TYR A 173 -5.35 7.93 13.53
CA TYR A 173 -4.00 7.62 14.02
C TYR A 173 -3.91 6.22 14.62
N GLN A 174 -4.91 5.82 15.42
CA GLN A 174 -4.94 4.46 15.99
C GLN A 174 -5.03 3.38 14.89
N ASP A 175 -5.83 3.61 13.85
CA ASP A 175 -5.97 2.64 12.76
C ASP A 175 -4.70 2.52 11.93
N HIS A 176 -4.02 3.65 11.68
CA HIS A 176 -2.69 3.66 11.07
C HIS A 176 -1.68 2.85 11.89
N ARG A 177 -1.75 2.91 13.22
CA ARG A 177 -0.86 2.19 14.13
C ARG A 177 -1.12 0.69 14.14
N ASP A 178 -2.38 0.29 14.00
CA ASP A 178 -2.81 -1.11 13.98
C ASP A 178 -2.52 -1.80 12.64
N ALA A 179 -2.39 -1.04 11.55
CA ALA A 179 -2.12 -1.59 10.22
C ALA A 179 -0.74 -2.29 10.12
N LEU A 180 -0.70 -3.47 9.48
CA LEU A 180 0.54 -4.22 9.20
C LEU A 180 1.43 -3.55 8.12
N THR A 181 0.86 -2.61 7.36
CA THR A 181 1.60 -1.74 6.44
C THR A 181 2.55 -0.77 7.15
N THR A 182 2.41 -0.59 8.46
CA THR A 182 3.17 0.38 9.26
C THR A 182 3.83 -0.30 10.46
N GLY A 183 4.57 0.45 11.28
CA GLY A 183 5.18 -0.11 12.49
C GLY A 183 6.47 -0.92 12.30
N SER A 184 7.07 -1.31 13.42
CA SER A 184 8.41 -1.93 13.50
C SER A 184 8.41 -3.39 13.93
N SER A 185 7.23 -3.98 14.17
CA SER A 185 7.10 -5.38 14.53
C SER A 185 7.56 -6.29 13.38
N LYS A 186 7.77 -7.57 13.69
CA LYS A 186 8.36 -8.53 12.75
C LYS A 186 7.38 -8.78 11.61
N GLU A 187 6.12 -9.07 11.94
CA GLU A 187 5.02 -9.28 11.01
C GLU A 187 4.81 -8.06 10.09
N SER A 188 4.84 -6.84 10.62
CA SER A 188 4.76 -5.63 9.79
C SER A 188 5.94 -5.49 8.81
N LYS A 189 7.15 -5.90 9.20
CA LYS A 189 8.32 -5.88 8.30
C LYS A 189 8.21 -6.93 7.20
N ILE A 190 7.68 -8.11 7.52
CA ILE A 190 7.41 -9.20 6.57
C ILE A 190 6.36 -8.73 5.56
N CYS A 191 5.23 -8.22 6.04
CA CYS A 191 4.16 -7.65 5.21
C CYS A 191 4.68 -6.61 4.20
N ARG A 192 5.53 -5.68 4.65
CA ARG A 192 6.15 -4.69 3.75
C ARG A 192 7.15 -5.31 2.78
N TRP A 193 7.85 -6.37 3.18
CA TRP A 193 8.75 -7.10 2.30
C TRP A 193 7.98 -7.92 1.25
N LEU A 194 6.88 -8.57 1.60
CA LEU A 194 5.97 -9.26 0.68
C LEU A 194 5.46 -8.30 -0.38
N LEU A 195 4.99 -7.10 0.00
CA LEU A 195 4.59 -6.07 -0.98
C LEU A 195 5.74 -5.72 -1.94
N THR A 196 6.97 -5.61 -1.43
CA THR A 196 8.15 -5.41 -2.29
C THR A 196 8.34 -6.58 -3.25
N GLN A 197 8.21 -7.83 -2.81
CA GLN A 197 8.34 -9.01 -3.68
C GLN A 197 7.23 -9.06 -4.73
N THR A 198 5.98 -8.77 -4.36
CA THR A 198 4.85 -8.70 -5.28
C THR A 198 5.09 -7.68 -6.39
N ILE A 199 5.56 -6.48 -6.05
CA ILE A 199 5.95 -5.45 -7.02
C ILE A 199 7.06 -5.96 -7.95
N LEU A 200 8.10 -6.57 -7.38
CA LEU A 200 9.29 -7.02 -8.13
C LEU A 200 9.09 -8.34 -8.87
N SER A 201 7.96 -9.01 -8.70
CA SER A 201 7.64 -10.26 -9.39
C SER A 201 7.66 -10.09 -10.91
N GLY A 202 7.35 -8.89 -11.40
CA GLY A 202 7.29 -8.58 -12.83
C GLY A 202 6.20 -9.39 -13.56
N LYS A 203 5.16 -9.83 -12.84
CA LYS A 203 3.97 -10.44 -13.44
C LYS A 203 2.98 -9.36 -13.86
N ASP A 204 2.19 -9.61 -14.90
CA ASP A 204 1.24 -8.64 -15.46
C ASP A 204 0.18 -8.19 -14.46
N ASP A 205 -0.14 -9.03 -13.47
CA ASP A 205 -1.12 -8.77 -12.41
C ASP A 205 -0.50 -8.16 -11.13
N CYS A 206 0.81 -7.89 -11.12
CA CYS A 206 1.52 -7.46 -9.91
C CYS A 206 0.91 -6.21 -9.25
N ALA A 207 0.43 -5.24 -10.04
CA ALA A 207 -0.17 -4.01 -9.53
C ALA A 207 -1.48 -4.28 -8.79
N ILE A 208 -2.36 -5.13 -9.34
CA ILE A 208 -3.64 -5.46 -8.69
C ILE A 208 -3.41 -6.32 -7.45
N LYS A 209 -2.51 -7.31 -7.55
CA LYS A 209 -2.14 -8.15 -6.41
C LYS A 209 -1.56 -7.30 -5.28
N MET A 210 -0.65 -6.38 -5.60
CA MET A 210 -0.08 -5.42 -4.65
C MET A 210 -1.17 -4.57 -3.98
N LEU A 211 -2.14 -4.06 -4.72
CA LEU A 211 -3.22 -3.22 -4.15
C LEU A 211 -4.10 -4.03 -3.19
N LYS A 212 -4.56 -5.22 -3.58
CA LYS A 212 -5.35 -6.08 -2.70
C LYS A 212 -4.59 -6.45 -1.43
N GLN A 213 -3.33 -6.85 -1.57
CA GLN A 213 -2.47 -7.14 -0.42
C GLN A 213 -2.29 -5.90 0.47
N ALA A 214 -2.05 -4.72 -0.11
CA ALA A 214 -1.92 -3.47 0.64
C ALA A 214 -3.22 -3.04 1.32
N PHE A 215 -4.39 -3.35 0.75
CA PHE A 215 -5.69 -3.11 1.36
C PHE A 215 -5.93 -4.03 2.55
N ILE A 216 -5.62 -5.33 2.43
CA ILE A 216 -5.71 -6.27 3.56
C ILE A 216 -4.78 -5.82 4.69
N MET A 217 -3.50 -5.59 4.40
CA MET A 217 -2.51 -5.22 5.42
C MET A 217 -2.66 -3.78 5.94
N GLY A 218 -3.34 -2.91 5.18
CA GLY A 218 -3.57 -1.52 5.53
C GLY A 218 -4.84 -1.31 6.38
N HIS A 219 -5.73 -2.29 6.39
CA HIS A 219 -6.97 -2.23 7.17
C HIS A 219 -6.72 -2.70 8.61
N PRO A 220 -7.12 -1.94 9.64
CA PRO A 220 -6.82 -2.27 11.04
C PRO A 220 -7.48 -3.59 11.47
N ILE A 221 -8.74 -3.82 11.08
CA ILE A 221 -9.48 -5.07 11.38
C ILE A 221 -8.80 -6.28 10.73
N ALA A 222 -8.55 -6.27 9.41
CA ALA A 222 -7.86 -7.38 8.74
C ALA A 222 -6.46 -7.63 9.32
N SER A 223 -5.73 -6.56 9.66
CA SER A 223 -4.41 -6.66 10.30
C SER A 223 -4.46 -7.38 11.65
N GLN A 224 -5.48 -7.13 12.47
CA GLN A 224 -5.69 -7.87 13.72
C GLN A 224 -6.05 -9.33 13.46
N MET A 225 -6.92 -9.58 12.48
CA MET A 225 -7.27 -10.97 12.10
C MET A 225 -6.02 -11.74 11.69
N LEU A 226 -5.14 -11.15 10.87
CA LEU A 226 -3.86 -11.76 10.49
C LEU A 226 -2.97 -12.04 11.69
N ARG A 227 -2.86 -11.09 12.64
CA ARG A 227 -2.09 -11.30 13.87
C ARG A 227 -2.66 -12.44 14.70
N TYR A 228 -3.98 -12.48 14.87
CA TYR A 228 -4.66 -13.54 15.61
C TYR A 228 -4.45 -14.91 14.95
N ASP A 229 -4.64 -14.99 13.63
CA ASP A 229 -4.52 -16.23 12.86
C ASP A 229 -3.06 -16.73 12.79
N ALA A 230 -2.09 -15.84 12.92
CA ALA A 230 -0.67 -16.15 13.07
C ALA A 230 -0.22 -16.41 14.53
N GLY A 231 -1.16 -16.40 15.49
CA GLY A 231 -0.88 -16.70 16.90
C GLY A 231 -0.37 -15.52 17.74
N PHE A 232 -0.33 -14.30 17.22
CA PHE A 232 0.08 -13.08 17.95
C PHE A 232 -1.09 -12.42 18.68
N VAL A 233 -1.74 -13.16 19.58
CA VAL A 233 -2.97 -12.73 20.26
C VAL A 233 -2.77 -11.42 21.05
N ASP A 234 -1.63 -11.27 21.73
CA ASP A 234 -1.34 -10.03 22.49
C ASP A 234 -1.13 -8.82 21.58
N ALA A 235 -0.55 -9.02 20.39
CA ALA A 235 -0.36 -7.96 19.40
C ALA A 235 -1.63 -7.69 18.56
N ALA A 236 -2.68 -8.52 18.70
CA ALA A 236 -3.96 -8.34 18.03
C ALA A 236 -4.88 -7.35 18.76
N GLN A 237 -4.47 -6.79 19.90
CA GLN A 237 -5.24 -5.74 20.58
C GLN A 237 -5.17 -4.43 19.79
N ARG A 238 -6.33 -3.76 19.62
CA ARG A 238 -6.39 -2.45 18.97
C ARG A 238 -5.69 -1.40 19.82
N THR A 239 -4.96 -0.52 19.15
CA THR A 239 -4.45 0.69 19.78
C THR A 239 -5.62 1.54 20.25
N GLU A 240 -5.66 1.88 21.53
CA GLU A 240 -6.63 2.84 22.04
C GLU A 240 -6.42 4.21 21.36
N GLY A 241 -7.49 4.73 20.76
CA GLY A 241 -7.52 5.99 20.04
C GLY A 241 -8.10 7.14 20.85
N LYS A 242 -7.90 8.37 20.36
CA LYS A 242 -8.60 9.56 20.89
C LYS A 242 -10.02 9.71 20.37
N VAL A 243 -10.37 8.94 19.35
CA VAL A 243 -11.64 9.01 18.63
C VAL A 243 -12.28 7.65 18.74
N ASP A 244 -13.49 7.61 19.28
CA ASP A 244 -14.30 6.41 19.35
C ASP A 244 -14.95 6.19 17.99
N MET A 245 -14.41 5.25 17.22
CA MET A 245 -14.86 4.91 15.88
C MET A 245 -15.26 3.45 15.90
N SER A 246 -16.49 3.14 15.51
CA SER A 246 -16.94 1.77 15.47
C SER A 246 -16.24 0.97 14.37
N ASP A 247 -16.33 -0.36 14.44
CA ASP A 247 -15.88 -1.22 13.35
C ASP A 247 -16.64 -0.93 12.05
N GLU A 248 -17.93 -0.58 12.12
CA GLU A 248 -18.74 -0.28 10.94
C GLU A 248 -18.34 1.05 10.29
N GLY A 249 -18.13 2.09 11.09
CA GLY A 249 -17.58 3.35 10.61
C GLY A 249 -16.18 3.16 10.01
N THR A 250 -15.35 2.31 10.63
CA THR A 250 -14.04 1.89 10.11
C THR A 250 -14.17 1.25 8.72
N ARG A 251 -15.02 0.21 8.58
CA ARG A 251 -15.31 -0.46 7.30
C ARG A 251 -15.77 0.53 6.24
N SER A 252 -16.68 1.44 6.61
CA SER A 252 -17.25 2.44 5.72
C SER A 252 -16.18 3.37 5.13
N TYR A 253 -15.34 4.00 5.96
CA TYR A 253 -14.37 4.96 5.45
C TYR A 253 -13.19 4.29 4.72
N TYR A 254 -12.76 3.10 5.14
CA TYR A 254 -11.77 2.32 4.40
C TYR A 254 -12.32 1.82 3.06
N GLY A 255 -13.59 1.37 3.01
CA GLY A 255 -14.25 0.96 1.76
C GLY A 255 -14.35 2.10 0.75
N HIS A 256 -14.70 3.31 1.20
CA HIS A 256 -14.67 4.51 0.37
C HIS A 256 -13.26 4.81 -0.12
N GLY A 257 -12.28 4.89 0.78
CA GLY A 257 -10.91 5.24 0.40
C GLY A 257 -10.24 4.20 -0.50
N TYR A 258 -10.53 2.91 -0.35
CA TYR A 258 -10.05 1.86 -1.24
C TYR A 258 -10.69 1.93 -2.63
N THR A 259 -11.96 2.33 -2.71
CA THR A 259 -12.63 2.60 -3.99
C THR A 259 -11.98 3.79 -4.70
N ASP A 260 -11.74 4.89 -3.99
CA ASP A 260 -11.09 6.09 -4.51
C ASP A 260 -9.63 5.83 -4.91
N LEU A 261 -8.89 5.00 -4.16
CA LEU A 261 -7.56 4.56 -4.55
C LEU A 261 -7.60 3.80 -5.88
N GLY A 262 -8.59 2.92 -6.08
CA GLY A 262 -8.80 2.24 -7.36
C GLY A 262 -8.95 3.23 -8.53
N ASP A 263 -9.70 4.31 -8.34
CA ASP A 263 -9.83 5.37 -9.34
C ASP A 263 -8.53 6.14 -9.58
N GLU A 264 -7.80 6.49 -8.53
CA GLU A 264 -6.53 7.20 -8.64
C GLU A 264 -5.46 6.35 -9.34
N TYR A 265 -5.42 5.03 -9.07
CA TYR A 265 -4.50 4.12 -9.75
C TYR A 265 -4.87 3.90 -11.22
N LEU A 266 -6.18 3.89 -11.54
CA LEU A 266 -6.66 3.89 -12.93
C LEU A 266 -6.27 5.18 -13.65
N TYR A 267 -6.51 6.33 -13.03
CA TYR A 267 -6.16 7.65 -13.59
C TYR A 267 -4.66 7.78 -13.88
N LYS A 268 -3.81 7.16 -13.06
CA LYS A 268 -2.36 7.09 -13.27
C LYS A 268 -1.92 6.08 -14.34
N GLY A 269 -2.84 5.28 -14.87
CA GLY A 269 -2.56 4.21 -15.83
C GLY A 269 -1.73 3.07 -15.25
N ILE A 270 -1.74 2.89 -13.92
CA ILE A 270 -1.05 1.78 -13.24
C ILE A 270 -1.89 0.50 -13.31
N ILE A 271 -3.21 0.65 -13.30
CA ILE A 271 -4.16 -0.43 -13.58
C ILE A 271 -5.06 -0.01 -14.74
N ASN A 272 -5.66 -0.98 -15.43
CA ASN A 272 -6.61 -0.72 -16.53
C ASN A 272 -8.07 -0.71 -16.04
N ASP A 273 -9.00 -0.35 -16.93
CA ASP A 273 -10.44 -0.21 -16.60
C ASP A 273 -11.06 -1.51 -16.04
N GLY A 274 -10.71 -2.66 -16.61
CA GLY A 274 -11.19 -3.97 -16.17
C GLY A 274 -10.70 -4.29 -14.76
N GLN A 275 -9.40 -4.12 -14.55
CA GLN A 275 -8.74 -4.28 -13.25
C GLN A 275 -9.32 -3.34 -12.18
N ALA A 276 -9.56 -2.07 -12.51
CA ALA A 276 -10.16 -1.10 -11.60
C ALA A 276 -11.61 -1.47 -11.25
N LYS A 277 -12.41 -1.86 -12.24
CA LYS A 277 -13.80 -2.31 -12.03
C LYS A 277 -13.85 -3.53 -11.10
N ASP A 278 -13.01 -4.53 -11.37
CA ASP A 278 -12.96 -5.75 -10.57
C ASP A 278 -12.48 -5.46 -9.14
N LEU A 279 -11.47 -4.61 -8.98
CA LEU A 279 -10.99 -4.18 -7.67
C LEU A 279 -12.08 -3.47 -6.87
N LYS A 280 -12.88 -2.59 -7.48
CA LYS A 280 -14.00 -1.92 -6.79
C LYS A 280 -15.10 -2.89 -6.39
N ILE A 281 -15.43 -3.88 -7.22
CA ILE A 281 -16.40 -4.93 -6.86
C ILE A 281 -15.85 -5.73 -5.67
N TRP A 282 -14.55 -6.07 -5.70
CA TRP A 282 -13.87 -6.78 -4.63
C TRP A 282 -13.87 -5.98 -3.31
N VAL A 283 -13.65 -4.65 -3.37
CA VAL A 283 -13.74 -3.76 -2.20
C VAL A 283 -15.18 -3.68 -1.67
N LYS A 284 -16.18 -3.50 -2.54
CA LYS A 284 -17.61 -3.43 -2.16
C LYS A 284 -18.14 -4.71 -1.50
N ARG A 285 -17.53 -5.86 -1.81
CA ARG A 285 -17.83 -7.14 -1.18
C ARG A 285 -17.01 -7.38 0.10
N GLU A 286 -16.29 -6.36 0.57
CA GLU A 286 -15.42 -6.41 1.74
C GLU A 286 -14.39 -7.53 1.70
N MET A 287 -13.94 -7.93 0.51
CA MET A 287 -13.04 -9.07 0.35
C MET A 287 -11.65 -8.83 0.99
N HIS A 288 -11.32 -7.59 1.38
CA HIS A 288 -10.12 -7.27 2.17
C HIS A 288 -10.23 -7.71 3.64
N LEU A 289 -11.43 -8.06 4.10
CA LEU A 289 -11.72 -8.65 5.40
C LEU A 289 -11.99 -10.15 5.31
N ASP A 290 -12.03 -10.71 4.09
CA ASP A 290 -12.33 -12.12 3.87
C ASP A 290 -11.04 -12.98 3.96
N ARG A 291 -11.03 -13.86 4.97
CA ARG A 291 -9.93 -14.80 5.26
C ARG A 291 -9.74 -15.85 4.17
N ASP A 292 -10.75 -16.08 3.35
CA ASP A 292 -10.71 -17.09 2.30
C ASP A 292 -10.04 -16.64 1.00
N THR A 293 -9.74 -15.34 0.88
CA THR A 293 -9.06 -14.81 -0.31
C THR A 293 -7.65 -15.39 -0.45
N PRO A 294 -7.18 -15.63 -1.70
CA PRO A 294 -5.80 -16.06 -1.95
C PRO A 294 -4.79 -15.07 -1.36
N GLU A 295 -5.07 -13.77 -1.46
CA GLU A 295 -4.17 -12.73 -0.96
C GLU A 295 -4.05 -12.77 0.57
N TYR A 296 -5.14 -13.02 1.31
CA TYR A 296 -5.09 -13.17 2.77
C TYR A 296 -4.25 -14.40 3.17
N LYS A 297 -4.52 -15.54 2.52
CA LYS A 297 -3.82 -16.81 2.80
C LYS A 297 -2.32 -16.71 2.54
N GLU A 298 -1.92 -16.07 1.45
CA GLU A 298 -0.50 -15.83 1.13
C GLU A 298 0.16 -14.89 2.15
N ILE A 299 -0.51 -13.82 2.59
CA ILE A 299 0.03 -12.95 3.64
C ILE A 299 0.23 -13.73 4.94
N LEU A 300 -0.74 -14.56 5.33
CA LEU A 300 -0.67 -15.37 6.53
C LEU A 300 0.45 -16.42 6.47
N GLU A 301 0.59 -17.10 5.33
CA GLU A 301 1.66 -18.06 5.06
C GLU A 301 3.04 -17.41 5.21
N ASP A 302 3.26 -16.25 4.57
CA ASP A 302 4.53 -15.50 4.67
C ASP A 302 4.84 -15.06 6.11
N ILE A 303 3.81 -14.67 6.88
CA ILE A 303 3.98 -14.36 8.30
C ILE A 303 4.45 -15.62 9.04
N ASN A 304 3.76 -16.76 8.87
CA ASN A 304 4.04 -18.00 9.59
C ASN A 304 5.39 -18.64 9.22
N ASP A 305 5.71 -18.75 7.92
CA ASP A 305 6.93 -19.36 7.40
C ASP A 305 8.19 -18.69 7.95
N PHE A 306 8.13 -17.38 8.14
CA PHE A 306 9.21 -16.64 8.76
C PHE A 306 9.46 -17.10 10.20
N TYR A 307 8.43 -17.40 10.98
CA TYR A 307 8.60 -17.83 12.37
C TYR A 307 9.08 -19.28 12.47
N ASP A 308 8.63 -20.16 11.58
CA ASP A 308 9.10 -21.56 11.54
C ASP A 308 10.60 -21.64 11.24
N CYS A 309 11.12 -20.75 10.39
CA CYS A 309 12.57 -20.66 10.13
C CYS A 309 13.39 -20.21 11.35
N PHE A 310 12.79 -19.55 12.34
CA PHE A 310 13.49 -19.06 13.54
C PHE A 310 13.25 -19.92 14.79
N HIS A 311 12.24 -20.78 14.81
CA HIS A 311 12.02 -21.77 15.87
C HIS A 311 12.78 -23.09 15.67
N MET A 312 13.44 -23.27 14.51
CA MET A 312 14.35 -24.39 14.24
C MET A 312 15.84 -24.08 14.52
N LEU A 313 16.14 -22.96 15.18
CA LEU A 313 17.49 -22.58 15.66
C LEU A 313 17.50 -22.45 17.19
#